data_AF-A0A353V4V4-F1
#
_entry.id   AF-A0A353V4V4-F1
#
_cell.length_a   1.000
_cell.length_b   1.000
_cell.length_c   1.000
_cell.angle_alpha   90.00
_cell.angle_beta   90.00
_cell.angle_gamma   90.00
#
_symmetry.space_group_name_H-M   'P 1'
#
loop_
_entity.id
_entity.type
_entity.pdbx_description
1 polymer ?
#
loop_
_entity_poly.entity_id
_entity_poly.type
_entity_poly.pdbx_seq_one_letter_code
_entity_poly.pdbx_strand_id
1 'polypeptide(L)'
;ENLVERAYAMGAREQVTLADLPTLTRSVATPGATATAGAIPQLADVEKELILRALAFYRDDKEAAAKALGISRRTIYRRLKEYGVL
;
A
#
# COMPACT_ATOMS: atom_id res chain seq x y z
N GLU A 1 12.19 20.03 18.42
CA GLU A 1 12.66 20.49 17.10
C GLU A 1 11.50 20.33 16.12
N ASN A 2 10.84 21.43 15.77
CA ASN A 2 9.53 21.40 15.11
C ASN A 2 9.68 21.28 13.58
N LEU A 3 8.77 20.53 12.94
CA LEU A 3 8.71 20.31 11.48
C LEU A 3 8.67 21.64 10.69
N VAL A 4 8.06 22.67 11.28
CA VAL A 4 7.96 24.02 10.72
C VAL A 4 9.32 24.73 10.69
N GLU A 5 10.20 24.48 11.68
CA GLU A 5 11.53 25.12 11.76
C GLU A 5 12.48 24.55 10.69
N ARG A 6 12.39 23.26 10.38
CA ARG A 6 13.19 22.65 9.28
C ARG A 6 12.72 23.07 7.90
N ALA A 7 11.41 23.21 7.68
CA ALA A 7 10.88 23.72 6.42
C ALA A 7 11.31 25.17 6.18
N TYR A 8 11.36 25.98 7.24
CA TYR A 8 11.84 27.36 7.17
C TYR A 8 13.35 27.45 6.88
N ALA A 9 14.17 26.62 7.52
CA ALA A 9 15.63 26.64 7.35
C ALA A 9 16.12 26.27 5.94
N MET A 10 15.35 25.48 5.18
CA MET A 10 15.73 25.01 3.84
C MET A 10 15.14 25.82 2.67
N GLY A 11 14.28 26.82 2.93
CA GLY A 11 13.54 27.50 1.87
C GLY A 11 13.19 28.95 2.21
N ALA A 12 14.20 29.82 2.23
CA ALA A 12 13.97 31.26 2.33
C ALA A 12 13.40 31.84 1.01
N ARG A 13 12.14 31.53 0.68
CA ARG A 13 11.26 32.24 -0.26
C ARG A 13 9.80 32.08 0.16
N GLU A 14 8.97 33.09 -0.13
CA GLU A 14 7.56 33.23 0.31
C GLU A 14 6.61 32.08 -0.08
N GLN A 15 7.07 31.07 -0.82
CA GLN A 15 6.25 29.94 -1.26
C GLN A 15 7.06 28.63 -1.18
N VAL A 16 6.54 27.67 -0.41
CA VAL A 16 7.04 26.29 -0.38
C VAL A 16 6.37 25.52 -1.50
N THR A 17 7.15 25.03 -2.46
CA THR A 17 6.64 24.21 -3.56
C THR A 17 6.81 22.72 -3.24
N LEU A 18 6.06 21.84 -3.91
CA LEU A 18 6.16 20.38 -3.70
C LEU A 18 7.58 19.83 -3.96
N ALA A 19 8.40 20.55 -4.74
CA ALA A 19 9.80 20.20 -4.99
C ALA A 19 10.70 20.40 -3.76
N ASP A 20 10.28 21.26 -2.82
CA ASP A 20 11.01 21.59 -1.59
C ASP A 20 10.69 20.60 -0.45
N LEU A 21 9.77 19.67 -0.71
CA LEU A 21 9.27 18.69 0.24
C LEU A 21 9.62 17.23 -0.17
N PRO A 22 10.83 16.92 -0.68
CA PRO A 22 11.16 15.56 -1.12
C PRO A 22 11.14 14.54 0.03
N THR A 23 11.19 15.00 1.28
CA THR A 23 11.07 14.15 2.47
C THR A 23 9.61 13.92 2.89
N LEU A 24 8.67 14.80 2.54
CA LEU A 24 7.24 14.64 2.89
C LEU A 24 6.50 13.70 1.92
N THR A 25 6.95 13.58 0.68
CA THR A 25 6.37 12.60 -0.28
C THR A 25 6.65 11.16 0.14
N ARG A 26 7.74 10.91 0.90
CA ARG A 26 7.98 9.60 1.54
C ARG A 26 6.98 9.31 2.67
N SER A 27 6.29 10.32 3.18
CA SER A 27 5.27 10.21 4.23
C SER A 27 3.84 10.30 3.70
N VAL A 28 3.60 9.92 2.45
CA VAL A 28 2.34 9.26 2.10
C VAL A 28 2.66 7.77 2.09
N ALA A 29 2.66 7.19 3.29
CA ALA A 29 2.69 5.75 3.43
C ALA A 29 1.41 5.18 2.78
N THR A 30 1.52 4.79 1.53
CA THR A 30 0.59 3.86 0.90
C THR A 30 0.54 2.62 1.80
N PRO A 31 -0.65 2.14 2.22
CA PRO A 31 -0.73 0.85 2.87
C PRO A 31 -0.23 -0.19 1.86
N GLY A 32 0.96 -0.76 2.12
CA GLY A 32 1.70 -1.66 1.22
C GLY A 32 3.19 -1.31 1.02
N ALA A 33 3.65 -0.12 1.43
CA ALA A 33 5.05 0.27 1.31
C ALA A 33 5.93 -0.25 2.47
N THR A 34 5.97 -1.57 2.67
CA THR A 34 7.18 -2.24 3.16
C THR A 34 7.96 -2.81 1.97
N ALA A 35 8.17 -1.98 0.95
CA ALA A 35 9.32 -2.18 0.09
C ALA A 35 10.54 -1.72 0.90
N THR A 36 11.08 -2.63 1.72
CA THR A 36 12.46 -2.50 2.19
C THR A 36 13.29 -2.32 0.93
N ALA A 37 13.78 -1.10 0.70
CA ALA A 37 14.49 -0.73 -0.50
C ALA A 37 15.68 -1.69 -0.71
N GLY A 38 15.48 -2.71 -1.55
CA GLY A 38 16.49 -3.73 -1.86
C GLY A 38 16.00 -5.17 -1.99
N ALA A 39 14.84 -5.56 -1.42
CA ALA A 39 14.37 -6.95 -1.46
C ALA A 39 13.15 -7.14 -2.38
N ILE A 40 13.23 -8.11 -3.30
CA ILE A 40 12.09 -8.55 -4.11
C ILE A 40 11.18 -9.40 -3.20
N PRO A 41 9.92 -9.00 -2.95
CA PRO A 41 9.02 -9.76 -2.09
C PRO A 41 8.65 -11.09 -2.74
N GLN A 42 8.31 -12.09 -1.93
CA GLN A 42 7.82 -13.36 -2.44
C GLN A 42 6.45 -13.16 -3.09
N LEU A 43 6.20 -13.88 -4.19
CA LEU A 43 4.92 -13.81 -4.90
C LEU A 43 3.74 -14.12 -3.98
N ALA A 44 3.90 -15.06 -3.04
CA ALA A 44 2.86 -15.44 -2.09
C ALA A 44 2.45 -14.29 -1.16
N ASP A 45 3.39 -13.45 -0.73
CA ASP A 45 3.12 -12.32 0.15
C ASP A 45 2.36 -11.22 -0.60
N VAL A 46 2.81 -10.90 -1.82
CA VAL A 46 2.14 -9.94 -2.71
C VAL A 46 0.74 -10.42 -3.08
N GLU A 47 0.58 -11.70 -3.40
CA GLU A 47 -0.73 -12.29 -3.71
C GLU A 47 -1.67 -12.21 -2.50
N LYS A 48 -1.19 -12.53 -1.29
CA LYS A 48 -1.97 -12.44 -0.05
C LYS A 48 -2.45 -11.02 0.18
N GLU A 49 -1.56 -10.03 0.07
CA GLU A 49 -1.90 -8.63 0.22
C GLU A 49 -2.97 -8.18 -0.79
N LEU A 50 -2.80 -8.54 -2.07
CA LEU A 50 -3.74 -8.20 -3.13
C LEU A 50 -5.13 -8.80 -2.90
N ILE A 51 -5.20 -10.06 -2.48
CA ILE A 51 -6.46 -10.75 -2.19
C ILE A 51 -7.19 -10.06 -1.02
N LEU A 52 -6.48 -9.79 0.08
CA LEU A 52 -7.08 -9.14 1.25
C LEU A 52 -7.52 -7.71 0.94
N ARG A 53 -6.72 -6.96 0.17
CA ARG A 53 -7.05 -5.61 -0.26
C ARG A 53 -8.27 -5.58 -1.18
N ALA A 54 -8.35 -6.50 -2.14
CA ALA A 54 -9.52 -6.60 -3.01
C ALA A 54 -10.78 -6.93 -2.20
N LEU A 55 -10.72 -7.86 -1.26
CA LEU A 55 -11.84 -8.17 -0.37
C LEU A 55 -12.27 -6.95 0.45
N ALA A 56 -11.34 -6.22 1.05
CA ALA A 56 -11.67 -5.00 1.78
C ALA A 56 -12.35 -3.94 0.89
N PHE A 57 -11.83 -3.72 -0.32
CA PHE A 57 -12.38 -2.76 -1.27
C PHE A 57 -13.79 -3.13 -1.74
N TYR A 58 -14.03 -4.42 -2.02
CA TYR A 58 -15.32 -4.95 -2.45
C TYR A 58 -16.22 -5.40 -1.28
N ARG A 59 -15.96 -4.94 -0.04
CA ARG A 59 -16.78 -5.23 1.15
C ARG A 59 -17.03 -6.73 1.37
N ASP A 60 -15.95 -7.50 1.23
CA ASP A 60 -15.88 -8.96 1.34
C ASP A 60 -16.66 -9.75 0.26
N ASP A 61 -17.14 -9.09 -0.80
CA ASP A 61 -17.68 -9.76 -1.98
C ASP A 61 -16.58 -10.52 -2.72
N LYS A 62 -16.54 -11.83 -2.48
CA LYS A 62 -15.53 -12.74 -3.03
C LYS A 62 -15.66 -12.93 -4.53
N GLU A 63 -16.84 -12.70 -5.11
CA GLU A 63 -17.05 -12.83 -6.54
C GLU A 63 -16.55 -11.58 -7.28
N ALA A 64 -16.90 -10.40 -6.77
CA ALA A 64 -16.40 -9.13 -7.28
C ALA A 64 -14.87 -9.01 -7.14
N ALA A 65 -14.31 -9.39 -5.98
CA ALA A 65 -12.87 -9.40 -5.76
C ALA A 65 -12.14 -10.38 -6.70
N ALA A 66 -12.69 -11.59 -6.89
CA ALA A 66 -12.12 -12.57 -7.81
C ALA A 66 -12.10 -12.06 -9.26
N LYS A 67 -13.21 -11.46 -9.71
CA LYS A 67 -13.31 -10.85 -11.05
C LYS A 67 -12.30 -9.73 -11.24
N ALA A 68 -12.15 -8.85 -10.25
CA ALA A 68 -11.19 -7.74 -10.30
C ALA A 68 -9.73 -8.22 -10.37
N LEU A 69 -9.41 -9.32 -9.67
CA LEU A 69 -8.07 -9.92 -9.67
C LEU A 69 -7.83 -10.89 -10.84
N GLY A 70 -8.83 -11.14 -11.69
CA GLY A 70 -8.71 -12.08 -12.81
C GLY A 70 -8.55 -13.55 -12.40
N ILE A 71 -9.02 -13.92 -11.20
CA ILE A 71 -8.94 -15.28 -10.68
C ILE A 71 -10.31 -15.86 -10.40
N SER A 72 -10.40 -17.18 -10.20
CA SER A 72 -11.66 -17.82 -9.84
C SER A 72 -12.04 -17.54 -8.38
N ARG A 73 -13.34 -17.50 -8.07
CA ARG A 73 -13.84 -17.46 -6.69
C ARG A 73 -13.33 -18.64 -5.85
N ARG A 74 -13.17 -19.82 -6.45
CA ARG A 74 -12.56 -21.02 -5.81
C ARG A 74 -11.12 -20.73 -5.37
N THR A 75 -10.35 -19.98 -6.16
CA THR A 75 -8.98 -19.57 -5.83
C THR A 75 -8.96 -18.68 -4.59
N ILE A 76 -9.85 -17.68 -4.52
CA ILE A 76 -9.98 -16.82 -3.31
C ILE A 76 -10.23 -17.68 -2.07
N TYR A 77 -11.22 -18.58 -2.11
CA TYR A 77 -11.51 -19.45 -0.97
C TYR A 77 -10.33 -20.33 -0.57
N ARG A 78 -9.63 -20.92 -1.55
CA ARG A 78 -8.45 -21.75 -1.28
C ARG A 78 -7.35 -20.92 -0.59
N ARG A 79 -7.06 -19.73 -1.11
CA ARG A 79 -6.06 -18.82 -0.55
C ARG A 79 -6.42 -18.37 0.87
N LEU A 80 -7.68 -18.01 1.12
CA LEU A 80 -8.13 -17.63 2.46
C LEU A 80 -7.96 -18.75 3.49
N LYS A 81 -8.21 -20.02 3.09
CA LYS A 81 -7.93 -21.18 3.94
C LYS A 81 -6.43 -21.36 4.19
N GLU A 82 -5.60 -21.25 3.15
CA GLU A 82 -4.13 -21.31 3.28
C GLU A 82 -3.59 -20.21 4.20
N TYR A 83 -4.26 -19.04 4.25
CA TYR A 83 -3.88 -17.92 5.12
C TYR A 83 -4.43 -18.03 6.55
N GLY A 84 -5.31 -19.00 6.84
CA GLY A 84 -5.92 -19.18 8.17
C GLY A 84 -6.92 -18.08 8.57
N VAL A 85 -7.51 -17.39 7.58
CA VAL A 85 -8.49 -16.30 7.81
C VAL A 85 -9.93 -16.71 7.50
N LEU A 86 -10.16 -18.00 7.20
CA LEU A 86 -11.45 -18.60 6.89
C LEU A 86 -11.59 -19.97 7.55
#